data_AF-A0A6L3NCH5-F1
#
_entry.id   AF-A0A6L3NCH5-F1
#
_cell.length_a   1.000
_cell.length_b   1.000
_cell.length_c   1.000
_cell.angle_alpha   90.00
_cell.angle_beta   90.00
_cell.angle_gamma   90.00
#
_symmetry.space_group_name_H-M   'P 1'
#
loop_
_entity.id
_entity.type
_entity.pdbx_description
1 polymer ?
#
loop_
_entity_poly.entity_id
_entity_poly.type
_entity_poly.pdbx_seq_one_letter_code
_entity_poly.pdbx_strand_id
1 'polypeptide(L)'
;NVEPSRDEWFVAGTALDTIRLAAPVTPGKDGARAPLTIGAPTDGTIFAIDPDIPPMNQRIWFERSSGHAARFAWRLDDKVIGHADRIAWMPWPGRHRLELVDARGNVADAIGFEVRGAFAKPAARKP
;
A
#
# COMPACT_ATOMS: atom_id res chain seq x y z
N ASN A 1 -32.91 15.84 -21.44
CA ASN A 1 -31.74 15.13 -21.96
C ASN A 1 -31.50 13.97 -21.02
N VAL A 2 -31.84 12.74 -21.42
CA VAL A 2 -31.93 11.57 -20.54
C VAL A 2 -30.63 10.77 -20.64
N GLU A 3 -29.93 10.58 -19.52
CA GLU A 3 -28.74 9.72 -19.47
C GLU A 3 -29.19 8.24 -19.56
N PRO A 4 -28.50 7.39 -20.34
CA PRO A 4 -28.85 5.97 -20.44
C PRO A 4 -28.53 5.23 -19.14
N SER A 5 -29.40 4.29 -18.77
CA SER A 5 -29.19 3.37 -17.64
C SER A 5 -27.83 2.69 -17.76
N ARG A 6 -26.95 2.91 -16.79
CA ARG A 6 -25.69 2.17 -16.66
C ARG A 6 -25.96 0.92 -15.87
N ASP A 7 -25.87 -0.23 -16.53
CA ASP A 7 -25.83 -1.53 -15.85
C ASP A 7 -24.51 -1.63 -15.08
N GLU A 8 -24.56 -1.29 -13.80
CA GLU A 8 -23.48 -1.53 -12.85
C GLU A 8 -23.44 -3.03 -12.53
N TRP A 9 -22.40 -3.72 -12.98
CA TRP A 9 -22.13 -5.10 -12.58
C TRP A 9 -21.52 -5.10 -11.18
N PHE A 10 -22.35 -4.91 -10.16
CA PHE A 10 -21.95 -5.21 -8.79
C PHE A 10 -21.88 -6.73 -8.62
N VAL A 11 -20.66 -7.28 -8.62
CA VAL A 11 -20.45 -8.64 -8.12
C VAL A 11 -20.60 -8.62 -6.60
N ALA A 12 -21.62 -9.29 -6.10
CA ALA A 12 -21.83 -9.50 -4.68
C ALA A 12 -20.75 -10.43 -4.10
N GLY A 13 -20.15 -10.03 -2.98
CA GLY A 13 -19.38 -10.93 -2.12
C GLY A 13 -17.87 -10.66 -2.05
N THR A 14 -17.47 -9.79 -1.13
CA THR A 14 -16.21 -9.94 -0.38
C THR A 14 -16.44 -9.31 0.99
N ALA A 15 -17.00 -10.10 1.90
CA ALA A 15 -17.26 -9.72 3.27
C ALA A 15 -15.96 -9.35 4.00
N LEU A 16 -16.02 -8.30 4.82
CA LEU A 16 -14.97 -7.89 5.74
C LEU A 16 -14.80 -8.96 6.84
N ASP A 17 -13.72 -9.73 6.80
CA ASP A 17 -13.50 -10.82 7.77
C ASP A 17 -12.84 -10.36 9.07
N THR A 18 -12.18 -9.20 9.15
CA THR A 18 -11.70 -8.71 10.46
C THR A 18 -11.50 -7.19 10.51
N ILE A 19 -12.33 -6.50 11.28
CA ILE A 19 -12.02 -5.17 11.81
C ILE A 19 -11.33 -5.38 13.16
N ARG A 20 -10.00 -5.24 13.24
CA ARG A 20 -9.33 -5.11 14.55
C ARG A 20 -9.43 -3.66 15.00
N LEU A 21 -10.15 -3.43 16.10
CA LEU A 21 -10.07 -2.17 16.83
C LEU A 21 -8.62 -1.98 17.33
N ALA A 22 -7.99 -0.88 16.89
CA ALA A 22 -6.74 -0.43 17.49
C ALA A 22 -6.97 -0.18 18.99
N ALA A 23 -6.10 -0.74 19.83
CA ALA A 23 -6.16 -0.53 21.27
C ALA A 23 -6.08 0.98 21.59
N PRO A 24 -6.79 1.46 22.63
CA PRO A 24 -6.80 2.88 22.97
C PRO A 24 -5.38 3.34 23.33
N VAL A 25 -4.89 4.33 22.58
CA VAL A 25 -3.61 4.98 22.83
C VAL A 25 -3.78 5.91 24.03
N THR A 26 -3.20 5.56 25.18
CA THR A 26 -3.12 6.47 26.33
C THR A 26 -2.32 7.71 25.90
N PRO A 27 -2.87 8.94 25.97
CA PRO A 27 -2.14 10.12 25.55
C PRO A 27 -0.93 10.36 26.45
N GLY A 28 0.27 10.33 25.87
CA GLY A 28 1.46 10.87 26.51
C GLY A 28 1.40 12.41 26.56
N LYS A 29 2.29 13.03 27.35
CA LYS A 29 2.36 14.48 27.60
C LYS A 29 2.54 15.38 26.36
N ASP A 30 2.68 14.81 25.17
CA ASP A 30 3.01 15.49 23.91
C ASP A 30 1.80 15.69 22.98
N GLY A 31 0.57 15.56 23.49
CA GLY A 31 -0.65 15.59 22.69
C GLY A 31 -0.97 14.25 22.03
N ALA A 32 -2.21 14.07 21.58
CA ALA A 32 -2.65 12.83 20.97
C ALA A 32 -1.94 12.63 19.62
N ARG A 33 -0.95 11.74 19.60
CA ARG A 33 -0.26 11.33 18.37
C ARG A 33 -1.23 10.52 17.51
N ALA A 34 -1.34 10.87 16.23
CA ALA A 34 -2.15 10.07 15.31
C ALA A 34 -1.56 8.65 15.22
N PRO A 35 -2.41 7.61 15.16
CA PRO A 35 -1.94 6.25 14.97
C PRO A 35 -1.16 6.12 13.65
N LEU A 36 -0.15 5.27 13.66
CA LEU A 36 0.69 5.01 12.49
C LEU A 36 -0.01 3.96 11.62
N THR A 37 -0.78 4.41 10.62
CA THR A 37 -1.60 3.54 9.75
C THR A 37 -1.31 3.75 8.27
N ILE A 38 -1.49 2.70 7.47
CA ILE A 38 -1.35 2.69 6.02
C ILE A 38 -2.63 3.28 5.41
N GLY A 39 -2.49 4.36 4.64
CA GLY A 39 -3.60 5.02 3.94
C GLY A 39 -3.84 4.46 2.54
N ALA A 40 -2.78 4.01 1.85
CA ALA A 40 -2.89 3.29 0.58
C ALA A 40 -1.66 2.40 0.31
N PRO A 41 -1.83 1.28 -0.40
CA PRO A 41 -3.11 0.67 -0.77
C PRO A 41 -3.86 0.10 0.44
N THR A 42 -5.10 -0.36 0.23
CA THR A 42 -5.83 -1.10 1.26
C THR A 42 -5.41 -2.57 1.27
N ASP A 43 -5.64 -3.26 2.38
CA ASP A 43 -5.42 -4.71 2.45
C ASP A 43 -6.16 -5.47 1.35
N GLY A 44 -5.51 -6.50 0.80
CA GLY A 44 -6.05 -7.34 -0.26
C GLY A 44 -6.04 -6.70 -1.65
N THR A 45 -5.47 -5.50 -1.82
CA THR A 45 -5.40 -4.84 -3.14
C THR A 45 -4.67 -5.72 -4.15
N ILE A 46 -5.23 -5.81 -5.36
CA ILE A 46 -4.61 -6.50 -6.50
C ILE A 46 -4.25 -5.46 -7.56
N PHE A 47 -2.97 -5.32 -7.86
CA PHE A 47 -2.47 -4.51 -8.97
C PHE A 47 -2.29 -5.39 -10.21
N ALA A 48 -2.74 -4.91 -11.36
CA ALA A 48 -2.45 -5.53 -12.64
C ALA A 48 -1.42 -4.68 -13.39
N ILE A 49 -0.35 -5.32 -13.84
CA ILE A 49 0.69 -4.71 -14.67
C ILE A 49 0.27 -4.81 -16.12
N ASP A 50 0.07 -3.65 -16.71
CA ASP A 50 -0.17 -3.50 -18.13
C ASP A 50 1.18 -3.62 -18.90
N PRO A 51 1.33 -4.61 -19.79
CA PRO A 51 2.58 -4.84 -20.51
C PRO A 51 2.90 -3.73 -21.54
N ASP A 52 1.92 -2.92 -21.96
CA ASP A 52 2.11 -1.84 -22.92
C ASP A 52 2.60 -0.55 -22.25
N ILE A 53 2.43 -0.41 -20.92
CA ILE A 53 2.96 0.72 -20.17
C ILE A 53 4.47 0.54 -19.97
N PRO A 54 5.32 1.50 -20.38
CA PRO A 54 6.76 1.41 -20.17
C PRO A 54 7.11 1.20 -18.69
N PRO A 55 8.08 0.30 -18.33
CA PRO A 55 8.40 -0.01 -16.93
C PRO A 55 8.77 1.20 -16.07
N MET A 56 9.31 2.26 -16.68
CA MET A 56 9.66 3.52 -15.99
C MET A 56 8.42 4.28 -15.50
N ASN A 57 7.27 4.08 -16.16
CA ASN A 57 6.01 4.72 -15.85
C ASN A 57 5.13 3.86 -14.92
N GLN A 58 5.58 2.65 -14.59
CA GLN A 58 4.90 1.76 -13.66
C GLN A 58 5.42 2.00 -12.23
N ARG A 59 4.58 2.63 -11.41
CA ARG A 59 4.84 2.86 -9.99
C ARG A 59 3.59 2.54 -9.18
N ILE A 60 3.80 1.82 -8.08
CA ILE A 60 2.80 1.70 -7.02
C ILE A 60 3.17 2.72 -5.95
N TRP A 61 2.17 3.48 -5.52
CA TRP A 61 2.32 4.46 -4.47
C TRP A 61 1.90 3.85 -3.14
N PHE A 62 2.76 3.98 -2.14
CA PHE A 62 2.46 3.67 -0.75
C PHE A 62 2.31 4.97 0.00
N GLU A 63 1.22 5.10 0.74
CA GLU A 63 0.83 6.32 1.44
C GLU A 63 0.43 5.98 2.86
N ARG A 64 0.93 6.77 3.80
CA ARG A 64 0.53 6.70 5.21
C ARG A 64 -0.67 7.61 5.42
N SER A 65 -1.56 7.26 6.36
CA SER A 65 -2.62 8.17 6.77
C SER A 65 -2.03 9.48 7.32
N SER A 66 -2.66 10.60 7.01
CA SER A 66 -2.20 11.93 7.43
C SER A 66 -2.23 12.10 8.95
N GLY A 67 -1.37 12.98 9.46
CA GLY A 67 -1.29 13.32 10.90
C GLY A 67 0.14 13.37 11.42
N HIS A 68 0.34 14.01 12.58
CA HIS A 68 1.63 14.05 13.25
C HIS A 68 1.96 12.69 13.85
N ALA A 69 2.68 11.85 13.10
CA ALA A 69 3.07 10.51 13.54
C ALA A 69 4.48 10.42 14.10
N ALA A 70 4.78 9.25 14.67
CA ALA A 70 6.10 8.83 15.13
C ALA A 70 7.08 8.74 13.96
N ARG A 71 8.38 8.78 14.27
CA ARG A 71 9.36 8.29 13.29
C ARG A 71 8.96 6.86 12.92
N PHE A 72 9.00 6.57 11.63
CA PHE A 72 8.58 5.29 11.09
C PHE A 72 9.47 4.89 9.91
N ALA A 73 9.31 3.64 9.47
CA ALA A 73 9.88 3.13 8.24
C ALA A 73 8.84 2.28 7.50
N TRP A 74 8.80 2.41 6.18
CA TRP A 74 8.14 1.45 5.30
C TRP A 74 9.02 0.21 5.17
N ARG A 75 8.44 -0.96 5.43
CA ARG A 75 9.06 -2.26 5.19
C ARG A 75 8.21 -3.05 4.20
N LEU A 76 8.84 -3.57 3.16
CA LEU A 76 8.22 -4.41 2.14
C LEU A 76 8.97 -5.72 2.09
N ASP A 77 8.28 -6.83 2.36
CA ASP A 77 8.86 -8.18 2.40
C ASP A 77 10.16 -8.21 3.23
N ASP A 78 10.06 -7.76 4.48
CA ASP A 78 11.16 -7.64 5.44
C ASP A 78 12.28 -6.64 5.08
N LYS A 79 12.20 -5.95 3.94
CA LYS A 79 13.17 -4.93 3.52
C LYS A 79 12.66 -3.51 3.73
N VAL A 80 13.45 -2.67 4.41
CA VAL A 80 13.13 -1.24 4.54
C VAL A 80 13.28 -0.55 3.18
N ILE A 81 12.23 0.18 2.76
CA ILE A 81 12.16 0.84 1.45
C ILE A 81 12.01 2.37 1.53
N GLY A 82 11.78 2.94 2.72
CA GLY A 82 11.77 4.40 2.88
C GLY A 82 11.16 4.88 4.20
N HIS A 83 11.14 6.19 4.38
CA HIS A 83 10.65 6.85 5.61
C HIS A 83 9.71 8.04 5.32
N ALA A 84 9.43 8.33 4.04
CA ALA A 84 8.55 9.43 3.67
C ALA A 84 7.07 9.03 3.81
N ASP A 85 6.19 10.01 4.05
CA ASP A 85 4.73 9.78 4.12
C ASP A 85 4.16 9.13 2.87
N ARG A 86 4.78 9.40 1.72
CA ARG A 86 4.47 8.78 0.44
C ARG A 86 5.75 8.32 -0.25
N ILE A 87 5.78 7.08 -0.73
CA ILE A 87 6.90 6.53 -1.50
C ILE A 87 6.40 5.83 -2.76
N ALA A 88 7.21 5.91 -3.82
CA ALA A 88 6.97 5.18 -5.05
C ALA A 88 7.79 3.89 -5.01
N TRP A 89 7.14 2.77 -5.34
CA TRP A 89 7.77 1.46 -5.48
C TRP A 89 7.63 0.95 -6.92
N MET A 90 8.69 0.31 -7.41
CA MET A 90 8.66 -0.36 -8.70
C MET A 90 7.99 -1.72 -8.51
N PRO A 91 6.87 -1.99 -9.18
CA PRO A 91 6.15 -3.24 -8.99
C PRO A 91 6.97 -4.45 -9.43
N TRP A 92 6.87 -5.53 -8.67
CA TRP A 92 7.36 -6.85 -9.03
C TRP A 92 6.18 -7.82 -8.94
N PRO A 93 6.05 -8.85 -9.79
CA PRO A 93 4.91 -9.76 -9.72
C PRO A 93 5.04 -10.64 -8.50
N GLY A 94 3.91 -10.91 -7.86
CA GLY A 94 3.85 -11.76 -6.68
C GLY A 94 2.99 -11.18 -5.57
N ARG A 95 2.97 -11.89 -4.44
CA ARG A 95 2.35 -11.42 -3.21
C ARG A 95 3.38 -10.71 -2.38
N HIS A 96 2.98 -9.59 -1.81
CA HIS A 96 3.82 -8.70 -1.06
C HIS A 96 3.16 -8.33 0.26
N ARG A 97 3.98 -8.14 1.29
CA ARG A 97 3.54 -7.62 2.59
C ARG A 97 4.18 -6.25 2.83
N LEU A 98 3.33 -5.24 2.96
CA LEU A 98 3.73 -3.86 3.27
C LEU A 98 3.46 -3.57 4.74
N GLU A 99 4.43 -3.00 5.42
CA GLU A 99 4.37 -2.73 6.86
C GLU A 99 4.86 -1.31 7.16
N LEU A 100 4.23 -0.69 8.15
CA LEU A 100 4.76 0.49 8.83
C LEU A 100 5.40 0.05 10.13
N VAL A 101 6.70 0.30 10.25
CA VAL A 101 7.49 -0.05 11.42
C VAL A 101 7.75 1.22 12.23
N ASP A 102 7.47 1.18 13.53
CA ASP A 102 7.73 2.29 14.44
C ASP A 102 9.23 2.48 14.74
N ALA A 103 9.57 3.56 15.45
CA ALA A 103 10.95 3.85 15.84
C ALA A 103 11.62 2.79 16.75
N ARG A 104 10.84 1.89 17.35
CA ARG A 104 11.30 0.80 18.21
C ARG A 104 11.45 -0.53 17.44
N GLY A 105 11.10 -0.56 16.16
CA GLY A 105 11.13 -1.77 15.34
C GLY A 105 9.84 -2.61 15.41
N ASN A 106 8.78 -2.13 16.08
CA ASN A 106 7.50 -2.83 16.11
C ASN A 106 6.71 -2.53 14.85
N VAL A 107 6.01 -3.54 14.33
CA VAL A 107 5.03 -3.34 13.26
C VAL A 107 3.81 -2.63 13.84
N ALA A 108 3.58 -1.40 13.40
CA ALA A 108 2.43 -0.59 13.81
C ALA A 108 1.20 -0.89 12.94
N ASP A 109 1.40 -1.14 11.65
CA ASP A 109 0.35 -1.52 10.72
C ASP A 109 0.93 -2.37 9.58
N ALA A 110 0.12 -3.23 8.99
CA ALA A 110 0.53 -4.14 7.94
C ALA A 110 -0.64 -4.52 7.02
N ILE A 111 -0.34 -4.61 5.72
CA ILE A 111 -1.27 -5.10 4.70
C ILE A 111 -0.60 -6.11 3.78
N GLY A 112 -1.40 -7.00 3.19
CA GLY A 112 -1.04 -7.82 2.06
C GLY A 112 -1.57 -7.24 0.75
N PHE A 113 -0.79 -7.32 -0.32
CA PHE A 113 -1.25 -6.99 -1.67
C PHE A 113 -0.63 -7.94 -2.70
N GLU A 114 -1.24 -8.03 -3.87
CA GLU A 114 -0.77 -8.88 -4.97
C GLU A 114 -0.53 -8.04 -6.22
N VAL A 115 0.56 -8.31 -6.93
CA VAL A 115 0.87 -7.75 -8.24
C VAL A 115 0.81 -8.86 -9.27
N ARG A 116 -0.07 -8.71 -10.25
CA ARG A 116 -0.27 -9.63 -11.38
C ARG A 116 0.30 -9.05 -12.66
N GLY A 117 0.74 -9.91 -13.55
CA GLY A 117 1.29 -9.54 -14.87
C GLY A 117 2.77 -9.90 -14.99
N ALA A 118 3.26 -9.94 -16.23
CA ALA A 118 4.63 -10.30 -16.54
C ALA A 118 5.43 -9.04 -16.91
N PHE A 119 6.55 -8.79 -16.23
CA PHE A 119 7.50 -7.79 -16.71
C PHE A 119 8.28 -8.40 -17.88
N ALA A 120 8.21 -7.78 -19.05
CA ALA A 120 9.21 -8.01 -20.07
C ALA A 120 10.55 -7.51 -19.52
N LYS A 121 11.56 -8.39 -19.41
CA LYS A 121 12.93 -8.00 -19.08
C LYS A 121 13.36 -6.90 -20.07
N PRO A 122 13.82 -5.72 -19.63
CA PRO A 122 14.37 -4.74 -20.54
C PRO A 122 15.55 -5.39 -21.27
N ALA A 123 15.49 -5.41 -22.61
CA ALA A 123 16.61 -5.86 -23.42
C ALA A 123 17.83 -4.99 -23.08
N ALA A 124 18.94 -5.64 -22.72
CA ALA A 124 20.19 -4.95 -22.46
C ALA A 124 20.55 -4.12 -23.71
N ARG A 125 20.66 -2.79 -23.55
CA ARG A 125 21.30 -1.94 -24.56
C ARG A 125 22.72 -2.46 -24.73
N LYS A 126 22.99 -3.08 -25.89
CA LYS A 126 24.37 -3.38 -26.30
C LYS A 126 25.11 -2.04 -26.51
N PRO A 127 26.38 -1.95 -26.07
CA PRO A 127 27.21 -0.77 -26.26
C PRO A 127 27.46 -0.48 -27.74
#